data_AF-A0A2D5SB20-F1
#
_entry.id   AF-A0A2D5SB20-F1
#
_cell.length_a   1.000
_cell.length_b   1.000
_cell.length_c   1.000
_cell.angle_alpha   90.00
_cell.angle_beta   90.00
_cell.angle_gamma   90.00
#
_symmetry.space_group_name_H-M   'P 1'
#
loop_
_entity.id
_entity.type
_entity.pdbx_description
1 polymer ?
#
loop_
_entity_poly.entity_id
_entity_poly.type
_entity_poly.pdbx_seq_one_letter_code
_entity_poly.pdbx_strand_id
1 'polypeptide(L)' 'MVFQKYYDETRPTREKGCIHLRSKAMYVTGDLKNPEHPDELGSQDCWCNMTQHVKGPDQADVDRCACTPGRECYRDTYEV' A
#
# COMPACT_ATOMS: atom_id res chain seq x y z
N MET A 1 -2.69 28.99 17.07
CA MET A 1 -3.44 28.01 16.24
C MET A 1 -2.99 26.63 16.67
N VAL A 2 -3.91 25.77 17.08
CA VAL A 2 -3.60 24.38 17.46
C VAL A 2 -3.47 23.59 16.16
N PHE A 3 -2.34 22.92 15.95
CA PHE A 3 -2.11 22.11 14.75
C PHE A 3 -2.95 20.83 14.85
N GLN A 4 -3.94 20.68 13.97
CA GLN A 4 -4.81 19.52 13.92
C GLN A 4 -4.38 18.61 12.77
N LYS A 5 -4.00 17.38 13.10
CA LYS A 5 -3.66 16.35 12.11
C LYS A 5 -4.94 15.61 11.71
N TYR A 6 -5.18 15.51 10.40
CA TYR A 6 -6.20 14.64 9.82
C TYR A 6 -5.50 13.41 9.24
N TYR A 7 -6.06 12.23 9.49
CA TYR A 7 -5.56 10.96 8.97
C TYR A 7 -6.68 10.29 8.19
N ASP A 8 -6.36 9.70 7.04
CA ASP A 8 -7.30 8.85 6.31
C ASP A 8 -7.52 7.54 7.06
N GLU A 9 -8.79 7.13 7.16
CA GLU A 9 -9.17 5.88 7.82
C GLU A 9 -8.69 4.68 7.01
N THR A 10 -7.96 3.77 7.66
CA THR A 10 -7.50 2.53 7.03
C THR A 10 -8.66 1.58 6.83
N ARG A 11 -8.95 1.24 5.57
CA ARG A 11 -9.89 0.15 5.25
C ARG A 11 -9.13 -1.19 5.27
N PRO A 12 -9.49 -2.12 6.17
CA PRO A 12 -8.87 -3.44 6.17
C PRO A 12 -9.34 -4.23 4.95
N THR A 13 -8.45 -4.43 3.98
CA THR A 13 -8.70 -5.29 2.81
C THR A 13 -8.34 -6.74 3.13
N ARG A 14 -9.29 -7.66 2.90
CA ARG A 14 -9.10 -9.12 3.06
C ARG A 14 -8.56 -9.80 1.80
N GLU A 15 -8.61 -9.13 0.67
CA GLU A 15 -8.15 -9.65 -0.61
C GLU A 15 -6.62 -9.65 -0.69
N LYS A 16 -6.07 -10.60 -1.46
CA LYS A 16 -4.65 -10.61 -1.77
C LYS A 16 -4.35 -9.43 -2.69
N GLY A 17 -3.32 -8.65 -2.35
CA GLY A 17 -2.86 -7.56 -3.19
C GLY A 17 -2.01 -8.07 -4.35
N CYS A 18 -1.94 -7.27 -5.42
CA CYS A 18 -1.05 -7.51 -6.56
C CYS A 18 0.40 -7.74 -6.11
N ILE A 19 1.13 -8.66 -6.74
CA ILE A 19 2.55 -8.94 -6.43
C ILE A 19 3.47 -7.74 -6.66
N HIS A 20 3.04 -6.76 -7.46
CA HIS A 20 3.81 -5.56 -7.75
C HIS A 20 3.49 -4.42 -6.77
N LEU A 21 2.49 -4.57 -5.89
CA LEU A 21 2.18 -3.59 -4.86
C LEU A 21 3.26 -3.60 -3.78
N ARG A 22 3.77 -2.43 -3.41
CA ARG A 22 4.71 -2.25 -2.31
C ARG A 22 4.26 -1.12 -1.39
N SER A 23 4.60 -1.23 -0.12
CA SER A 23 4.49 -0.14 0.84
C SER A 23 5.66 -0.18 1.82
N LYS A 24 5.92 0.93 2.53
CA LYS A 24 7.03 1.02 3.46
C LYS A 24 6.92 -0.04 4.56
N ALA A 25 5.71 -0.28 5.05
CA ALA A 25 5.44 -1.27 6.10
C ALA A 25 5.82 -2.70 5.72
N MET A 26 5.89 -3.05 4.43
CA MET A 26 6.34 -4.37 3.99
C MET A 26 7.84 -4.62 4.26
N TYR A 27 8.61 -3.56 4.48
CA TYR A 27 10.07 -3.61 4.70
C TYR A 27 10.49 -3.25 6.13
N VAL A 28 9.54 -2.85 6.98
CA VAL A 28 9.81 -2.61 8.40
C VAL A 28 9.69 -3.94 9.12
N THR A 29 10.82 -4.48 9.56
CA THR A 29 10.89 -5.70 10.36
C THR A 29 11.22 -5.36 11.81
N GLY A 30 10.39 -5.79 12.75
CA GLY A 30 10.60 -5.63 14.19
C GLY A 30 9.30 -5.81 14.97
N ASP A 31 9.38 -6.21 16.24
CA ASP A 31 8.22 -6.19 17.12
C ASP A 31 7.77 -4.74 17.32
N LEU A 32 6.54 -4.42 16.88
CA LEU A 32 5.92 -3.14 17.16
C LEU A 32 5.73 -3.02 18.67
N LYS A 33 6.67 -2.35 19.34
CA LYS A 33 6.54 -2.00 20.77
C LYS A 33 5.40 -1.00 21.01
N ASN A 34 4.94 -0.29 19.98
CA ASN A 34 3.82 0.63 20.05
C ASN A 34 2.96 0.58 18.77
N PRO A 35 2.00 -0.36 18.67
CA PRO A 35 1.15 -0.52 17.49
C PRO A 35 0.26 0.67 17.16
N GLU A 36 0.09 1.61 18.10
CA GLU A 36 -0.71 2.81 17.93
C GLU A 36 0.14 4.04 17.50
N HIS A 37 1.44 3.87 17.28
CA HIS A 37 2.30 4.97 16.88
C HIS A 37 2.01 5.40 15.42
N PRO A 38 1.80 6.70 15.16
CA PRO A 38 1.43 7.19 13.82
C PRO A 38 2.52 6.95 12.75
N ASP A 39 3.76 6.65 13.12
CA ASP A 39 4.81 6.33 12.14
C ASP A 39 4.59 4.97 11.42
N GLU A 40 3.73 4.12 11.97
CA GLU A 40 3.28 2.85 11.38
C GLU A 40 2.23 3.06 10.25
N LEU A 41 1.80 4.31 10.04
CA LEU A 41 0.95 4.75 8.91
C LEU A 41 1.64 4.60 7.54
N GLY A 42 2.95 4.35 7.49
CA GLY A 42 3.69 4.09 6.24
C GLY A 42 3.19 2.86 5.45
N SER A 43 2.24 2.11 6.02
CA SER A 43 1.44 1.11 5.32
C SER A 43 0.56 1.70 4.20
N GLN A 44 0.21 2.98 4.28
CA GLN A 44 -0.67 3.66 3.33
C GLN A 44 0.07 4.18 2.09
N ASP A 45 1.37 4.49 2.24
CA ASP A 45 2.22 4.95 1.13
C ASP A 45 2.57 3.77 0.23
N CYS A 46 1.71 3.51 -0.74
CA CYS A 46 1.84 2.43 -1.70
C CYS A 46 2.48 2.90 -3.01
N TRP A 47 3.27 2.04 -3.64
CA TRP A 47 3.78 2.26 -5.00
C TRP A 47 3.77 0.95 -5.80
N CYS A 48 3.76 1.10 -7.12
CA CYS A 48 3.89 -0.04 -8.02
C CYS A 48 5.36 -0.30 -8.29
N ASN A 49 5.81 -1.54 -8.08
CA ASN A 49 7.19 -1.94 -8.32
C ASN A 49 7.56 -2.01 -9.81
N MET A 50 6.58 -2.02 -10.73
CA MET A 50 6.86 -1.95 -12.16
C MET A 50 7.22 -0.53 -12.60
N THR A 51 6.50 0.48 -12.10
CA THR A 51 6.68 1.89 -12.48
C THR A 51 7.56 2.66 -11.50
N GLN A 52 7.80 2.13 -10.30
CA GLN A 52 8.46 2.83 -9.18
C GLN A 52 7.74 4.13 -8.79
N HIS A 53 6.42 4.19 -8.99
CA HIS A 53 5.60 5.37 -8.71
C HIS A 53 4.29 5.01 -8.00
N VAL A 54 3.64 6.03 -7.40
CA VAL A 54 2.30 5.94 -6.81
C VAL A 54 1.19 5.68 -7.84
N LYS A 55 1.54 5.73 -9.15
CA LYS A 55 0.66 5.39 -10.26
C LYS A 55 1.15 4.12 -10.95
N GLY A 56 0.20 3.25 -11.27
CA GLY A 56 0.44 2.02 -12.02
C GLY A 56 0.73 2.26 -13.50
N PRO A 57 1.03 1.20 -14.27
CA PRO A 57 1.23 1.28 -15.72
C PRO A 57 0.01 1.82 -16.47
N ASP A 58 -1.17 1.59 -15.93
CA ASP A 58 -2.49 2.08 -16.39
C ASP A 58 -2.82 3.51 -15.91
N GLN A 59 -1.85 4.23 -15.34
CA GLN A 59 -1.97 5.62 -14.84
C GLN A 59 -2.96 5.83 -13.67
N ALA A 60 -3.52 4.75 -13.11
CA ALA A 60 -4.40 4.84 -11.95
C ALA A 60 -3.62 4.66 -10.64
N ASP A 61 -4.15 5.23 -9.56
CA ASP A 61 -3.51 5.25 -8.25
C ASP A 61 -3.28 3.82 -7.72
N VAL A 62 -2.21 3.68 -6.95
CA VAL A 62 -1.75 2.41 -6.40
C VAL A 62 -2.06 2.41 -4.92
N ASP A 63 -3.03 1.61 -4.52
CA ASP A 63 -3.36 1.38 -3.13
C ASP A 63 -3.88 -0.06 -2.94
N ARG A 64 -3.99 -0.49 -1.68
CA ARG A 64 -4.38 -1.87 -1.33
C ARG A 64 -5.81 -2.24 -1.72
N CYS A 65 -6.71 -1.26 -1.85
CA CYS A 65 -8.09 -1.44 -2.30
C CYS A 65 -8.24 -1.35 -3.82
N ALA A 66 -7.35 -0.63 -4.50
CA ALA A 66 -7.39 -0.42 -5.95
C ALA A 66 -6.59 -1.49 -6.73
N CYS A 67 -5.52 -2.05 -6.17
CA CYS A 67 -4.71 -3.07 -6.85
C CYS A 67 -5.33 -4.47 -6.76
N THR A 68 -6.47 -4.65 -7.44
CA THR A 68 -7.30 -5.86 -7.48
C THR A 68 -7.26 -6.56 -8.85
N PRO A 69 -7.73 -7.82 -8.97
CA PRO A 69 -7.79 -8.57 -10.23
C PRO A 69 -8.53 -7.90 -11.39
N GLY A 70 -9.31 -6.84 -11.13
CA GLY A 70 -9.99 -6.08 -12.17
C GLY A 70 -9.07 -5.19 -13.01
N ARG A 71 -7.80 -4.98 -12.60
CA ARG A 71 -6.83 -4.18 -13.36
C ARG A 71 -6.03 -5.06 -14.31
N GLU A 72 -5.79 -4.57 -15.52
CA GLU A 72 -5.07 -5.31 -16.56
C GLU A 72 -3.63 -5.69 -16.14
N CYS A 73 -2.97 -4.81 -15.38
CA CYS A 73 -1.61 -5.04 -14.88
C CYS A 73 -1.56 -5.89 -13.59
N TYR A 74 -2.69 -6.36 -13.08
CA TYR A 74 -2.74 -7.16 -11.86
C TYR A 74 -2.09 -8.54 -12.06
N ARG A 75 -1.32 -8.99 -11.06
CA ARG A 75 -0.72 -10.33 -11.02
C ARG A 75 -0.77 -10.89 -9.60
N ASP A 76 -1.17 -12.15 -9.46
CA ASP A 76 -1.23 -12.90 -8.19
C ASP A 76 0.10 -13.55 -7.79
N THR A 77 0.92 -13.91 -8.78
CA THR A 77 2.20 -14.61 -8.61
C THR A 77 3.18 -14.18 -9.71
N TYR A 78 4.48 -14.28 -9.44
CA TYR A 78 5.48 -14.20 -10.52
C TYR A 78 5.27 -15.40 -11.45
N GLU A 79 5.10 -15.13 -12.75
CA GLU A 79 5.15 -16.17 -13.77
C GLU A 79 6.57 -16.77 -13.75
N VAL A 80 6.66 -18.10 -13.63
CA VAL A 80 7.92 -18.86 -13.55
C VAL A 80 8.42 -19.19 -14.95
#